data_AF-A0A9X5CSD3-F1
#
_entry.id   AF-A0A9X5CSD3-F1
#
_cell.length_a   1.000
_cell.length_b   1.000
_cell.length_c   1.000
_cell.angle_alpha   90.00
_cell.angle_beta   90.00
_cell.angle_gamma   90.00
#
_symmetry.space_group_name_H-M   'P 1'
#
loop_
_entity.id
_entity.type
_entity.pdbx_description
1 polymer ?
#
loop_
_entity_poly.entity_id
_entity_poly.type
_entity_poly.pdbx_seq_one_letter_code
_entity_poly.pdbx_strand_id
1 'polypeptide(L)' 'LPFFYNVWKTAKYGKPVGVDDPWGFSRSLEWATSCPPPRHNFVSLPKIRSESPAFDLHHPEIAALEAGR' A
#
# COMPACT_ATOMS: atom_id res chain seq x y z
N LEU A 1 12.90 -23.74 8.69
CA LEU A 1 13.80 -23.88 7.51
C LEU A 1 13.23 -23.28 6.22
N PRO A 2 12.03 -23.64 5.71
CA PRO A 2 11.54 -23.13 4.42
C PRO A 2 11.30 -21.61 4.38
N PHE A 3 10.92 -21.01 5.51
CA PHE A 3 10.72 -19.56 5.64
C PHE A 3 11.98 -18.76 5.27
N PHE A 4 13.15 -19.11 5.83
CA PHE A 4 14.40 -18.39 5.57
C PHE A 4 14.87 -18.54 4.11
N TYR A 5 14.70 -19.74 3.52
CA TYR A 5 14.97 -19.95 2.10
C TYR A 5 14.06 -19.08 1.22
N ASN A 6 12.77 -19.00 1.58
CA ASN A 6 11.81 -18.17 0.85
C ASN A 6 12.23 -16.69 0.89
N VAL A 7 12.53 -16.15 2.08
CA VAL A 7 13.01 -14.76 2.25
C VAL A 7 14.27 -14.48 1.42
N TRP A 8 15.28 -15.36 1.46
CA TRP A 8 16.51 -15.18 0.68
C TRP A 8 16.26 -15.22 -0.84
N LYS A 9 15.46 -16.18 -1.30
CA LYS A 9 15.17 -16.37 -2.73
C LYS A 9 14.35 -15.21 -3.28
N THR A 10 13.33 -14.75 -2.56
CA THR A 10 12.46 -13.66 -3.01
C THR A 10 13.15 -12.31 -2.94
N ALA A 11 14.03 -12.08 -1.94
CA ALA A 11 14.82 -10.86 -1.88
C ALA A 11 15.81 -10.73 -3.04
N LYS A 12 16.41 -11.84 -3.50
CA LYS A 12 17.44 -11.82 -4.56
C LYS A 12 16.87 -11.96 -5.98
N TYR A 13 15.80 -12.73 -6.16
CA TYR A 13 15.26 -13.10 -7.49
C TYR A 13 13.75 -12.86 -7.64
N GLY A 14 13.08 -12.30 -6.63
CA GLY A 14 11.66 -11.97 -6.70
C GLY A 14 11.38 -10.91 -7.77
N LYS A 15 10.14 -10.91 -8.28
CA LYS A 15 9.68 -9.85 -9.20
C LYS A 15 9.49 -8.56 -8.40
N PRO A 16 10.13 -7.45 -8.78
CA PRO A 16 9.87 -6.15 -8.17
C PRO A 16 8.41 -5.75 -8.39
N VAL A 17 7.79 -5.17 -7.36
CA VAL A 17 6.48 -4.53 -7.47
C VAL A 17 6.71 -3.07 -7.88
N GLY A 18 5.94 -2.59 -8.86
CA GLY A 18 5.99 -1.21 -9.34
C GLY A 18 4.78 -0.38 -8.90
N VAL A 19 4.09 -0.84 -7.85
CA VAL A 19 2.85 -0.27 -7.33
C VAL A 19 2.99 -0.02 -5.84
N ASP A 20 2.22 0.95 -5.33
CA ASP A 20 2.22 1.35 -3.92
C ASP A 20 1.52 0.29 -3.03
N ASP A 21 0.41 -0.29 -3.52
CA ASP A 21 -0.30 -1.40 -2.88
C ASP A 21 -0.31 -2.67 -3.77
N PRO A 22 0.59 -3.64 -3.54
CA PRO A 22 0.62 -4.90 -4.29
C PRO A 22 -0.57 -5.84 -3.97
N TRP A 23 -1.34 -5.57 -2.93
CA TRP A 23 -2.48 -6.39 -2.49
C TRP A 23 -3.84 -5.77 -2.87
N GLY A 24 -3.87 -4.46 -3.10
CA GLY A 24 -4.96 -3.70 -3.73
C GLY A 24 -6.10 -3.24 -2.80
N PHE A 25 -6.18 -3.76 -1.58
CA PHE A 25 -7.26 -3.46 -0.62
C PHE A 25 -6.73 -3.01 0.73
N SER A 26 -5.51 -2.47 0.76
CA SER A 26 -4.85 -2.11 1.99
C SER A 26 -5.33 -0.73 2.49
N ARG A 27 -5.43 -0.57 3.81
CA ARG A 27 -6.18 0.55 4.43
C ARG A 27 -5.30 1.64 5.02
N SER A 28 -4.24 1.25 5.72
CA SER A 28 -3.31 2.12 6.43
C SER A 28 -2.46 2.97 5.48
N LEU A 29 -1.95 4.10 5.98
CA LEU A 29 -1.12 5.04 5.21
C LEU A 29 0.15 4.42 4.60
N GLU A 30 0.65 3.33 5.18
CA GLU A 30 1.83 2.62 4.67
C GLU A 30 1.65 2.07 3.24
N TRP A 31 0.42 1.97 2.75
CA TRP A 31 0.09 1.52 1.39
C TRP A 31 -0.24 2.65 0.43
N ALA A 32 -0.13 3.91 0.89
CA ALA A 32 -0.20 5.10 0.04
C ALA A 32 1.19 5.64 -0.35
N THR A 33 2.25 4.86 -0.08
CA THR A 33 3.64 5.20 -0.43
C THR A 33 4.24 4.14 -1.33
N SER A 34 5.32 4.50 -2.03
CA SER A 34 5.98 3.61 -2.98
C SER A 34 6.60 2.38 -2.30
N CYS A 35 6.71 1.29 -3.06
CA CYS A 35 7.42 0.08 -2.66
C CYS A 35 8.69 -0.09 -3.52
N PRO A 36 9.89 0.26 -3.05
CA PRO A 36 10.27 0.56 -1.66
C PRO A 36 9.94 2.00 -1.23
N PRO A 37 9.74 2.24 0.09
CA PRO A 37 9.46 3.58 0.60
C PRO A 37 10.65 4.54 0.41
N PRO A 38 10.40 5.83 0.17
CA PRO A 38 11.44 6.84 0.11
C PRO A 38 12.08 7.07 1.49
N ARG A 39 13.28 7.65 1.53
CA ARG A 39 14.05 7.88 2.78
C ARG A 39 13.26 8.63 3.87
N HIS A 40 12.32 9.50 3.47
CA HIS A 40 11.47 10.30 4.36
C HIS A 40 10.02 9.78 4.41
N ASN A 41 9.82 8.50 4.13
CA ASN A 41 8.57 7.74 4.17
C ASN A 41 7.50 8.13 3.13
N PHE A 42 7.24 9.43 2.89
CA PHE A 42 6.17 9.88 2.00
C PHE A 42 6.65 10.99 1.06
N VAL A 43 6.45 10.83 -0.25
CA VAL A 43 6.65 11.91 -1.23
C VAL A 43 5.53 12.95 -1.13
N SER A 44 4.30 12.48 -0.93
CA SER A 44 3.11 13.30 -0.74
C SER A 44 2.16 12.61 0.23
N LEU A 45 1.53 13.38 1.12
CA LEU A 45 0.55 12.84 2.06
C LEU A 45 -0.87 12.86 1.44
N PRO A 46 -1.59 11.72 1.43
CA PRO A 46 -2.99 11.70 1.00
C PRO A 46 -3.88 12.44 2.03
N LYS A 47 -5.01 12.96 1.55
CA LYS A 47 -5.99 13.62 2.43
C LYS A 47 -6.68 12.58 3.29
N ILE A 48 -6.53 12.69 4.61
CA ILE A 48 -7.16 11.77 5.58
C ILE A 48 -8.61 12.19 5.79
N ARG A 49 -9.54 11.34 5.36
CA ARG A 49 -11.00 11.56 5.47
C ARG A 49 -11.72 10.44 6.24
N SER A 50 -11.04 9.31 6.45
CA SER A 50 -11.55 8.11 7.13
C SER A 50 -10.42 7.40 7.89
N GLU A 51 -10.75 6.29 8.55
CA GLU A 51 -9.77 5.37 9.15
C GLU A 51 -8.96 4.57 8.12
N SER A 52 -9.40 4.56 6.85
CA SER A 52 -8.81 3.78 5.76
C SER A 52 -8.31 4.67 4.60
N PRO A 53 -7.39 5.62 4.85
CA PRO A 53 -7.02 6.65 3.87
C PRO A 53 -6.33 6.12 2.61
N ALA A 54 -5.60 5.00 2.66
CA ALA A 54 -5.00 4.41 1.45
C ALA A 54 -6.07 3.74 0.57
N PHE A 55 -7.05 3.09 1.20
CA PHE A 55 -8.16 2.46 0.49
C PHE A 55 -9.01 3.51 -0.24
N ASP A 56 -9.37 4.60 0.44
CA ASP A 56 -10.16 5.69 -0.17
C ASP A 56 -9.46 6.35 -1.36
N LEU A 57 -8.12 6.39 -1.34
CA LEU A 57 -7.31 6.91 -2.44
C LEU A 57 -7.38 6.00 -3.66
N HIS A 58 -7.38 4.68 -3.46
CA HIS A 58 -7.38 3.69 -4.53
C HIS A 58 -8.79 3.33 -5.02
N HIS A 59 -9.82 3.51 -4.20
CA HIS A 59 -11.23 3.17 -4.49
C HIS A 59 -12.18 4.35 -4.18
N PRO A 60 -12.06 5.49 -4.90
CA PRO A 60 -12.82 6.69 -4.60
C PRO A 60 -14.35 6.50 -4.72
N GLU A 61 -14.81 5.58 -5.57
CA GLU A 61 -16.21 5.22 -5.75
C GLU A 61 -16.81 4.52 -4.52
N ILE A 62 -16.02 3.72 -3.80
CA ILE A 62 -16.46 3.02 -2.59
C ILE A 62 -16.50 4.00 -1.42
N ALA A 63 -15.47 4.84 -1.29
CA ALA A 63 -15.42 5.89 -0.28
C ALA A 63 -16.61 6.88 -0.38
N ALA A 64 -17.04 7.21 -1.61
CA ALA A 64 -18.20 8.07 -1.83
C ALA A 64 -19.53 7.41 -1.41
N LEU A 65 -19.67 6.10 -1.57
CA LEU A 65 -20.85 5.35 -1.12
C LEU A 65 -20.94 5.28 0.40
N GLU A 66 -19.81 5.11 1.09
CA GLU A 66 -19.78 5.11 2.56
C GLU A 66 -20.06 6.49 3.16
N ALA A 67 -19.57 7.57 2.54
CA ALA A 67 -19.82 8.93 3.01
C ALA A 67 -21.29 9.38 2.84
N GLY A 68 -22.05 8.72 1.96
CA GLY A 68 -23.47 9.00 1.71
C GLY A 68 -24.45 8.21 2.57
N ARG A 69 -23.97 7.29 3.42
CA ARG A 69 -24.76 6.56 4.41
C ARG A 69 -24.80 7.32 5.73
#